data_AF-A0A9E2X3X6-F1
#
_entry.id   AF-A0A9E2X3X6-F1
#
_cell.length_a   1.000
_cell.length_b   1.000
_cell.length_c   1.000
_cell.angle_alpha   90.00
_cell.angle_beta   90.00
_cell.angle_gamma   90.00
#
_symmetry.space_group_name_H-M   'P 1'
#
loop_
_entity.id
_entity.type
_entity.pdbx_description
1 polymer ?
#
loop_
_entity_poly.entity_id
_entity_poly.type
_entity_poly.pdbx_seq_one_letter_code
_entity_poly.pdbx_strand_id
1 'polypeptide(L)'
;MRTGRQSDEIRTAGRVTLAYQHNSGNAYVTIAGRAEIIDEPSTVESRFQQVNDLGGTLQGKLVAVKCTADHLELHARGVTDEPCTGGRCCKSDRKFAWRLLRRNPSPKA
;
A
#
# COMPACT_ATOMS: atom_id res chain seq x y z
N MET A 1 12.34 18.75 10.17
CA MET A 1 12.14 17.47 9.48
C MET A 1 11.06 16.72 10.23
N ARG A 2 9.99 16.26 9.57
CA ARG A 2 8.91 15.54 10.25
C ARG A 2 9.38 14.09 10.48
N THR A 3 9.56 13.71 11.75
CA THR A 3 10.27 12.47 12.17
C THR A 3 9.32 11.53 12.89
N GLY A 4 8.86 10.50 12.16
CA GLY A 4 8.21 9.33 12.74
C GLY A 4 9.01 8.10 12.34
N ARG A 5 9.07 7.09 13.23
CA ARG A 5 9.82 5.84 12.99
C ARG A 5 9.54 5.24 11.61
N GLN A 6 8.27 5.18 11.22
CA GLN A 6 7.86 4.64 9.93
C GLN A 6 8.40 5.45 8.74
N SER A 7 8.49 6.79 8.87
CA SER A 7 9.08 7.63 7.83
C SER A 7 10.58 7.36 7.65
N ASP A 8 11.30 7.10 8.73
CA ASP A 8 12.74 6.79 8.68
C ASP A 8 13.00 5.38 8.13
N GLU A 9 12.16 4.42 8.51
CA GLU A 9 12.17 3.08 7.93
C GLU A 9 11.88 3.12 6.42
N ILE A 10 10.92 3.94 5.97
CA ILE A 10 10.63 4.12 4.54
C ILE A 10 11.79 4.78 3.81
N ARG A 11 12.41 5.82 4.39
CA ARG A 11 13.60 6.48 3.80
C ARG A 11 14.76 5.49 3.65
N THR A 12 14.93 4.59 4.61
CA THR A 12 16.01 3.59 4.62
C THR A 12 15.74 2.44 3.66
N ALA A 13 14.54 1.87 3.69
CA ALA A 13 14.18 0.69 2.91
C ALA A 13 13.75 1.01 1.47
N GLY A 14 13.21 2.21 1.23
CA GLY A 14 12.72 2.66 -0.08
C GLY A 14 11.53 1.87 -0.63
N ARG A 15 10.86 1.06 0.20
CA ARG A 15 9.72 0.22 -0.17
C ARG A 15 8.67 0.18 0.93
N VAL A 16 7.42 -0.02 0.51
CA VAL A 16 6.28 -0.25 1.41
C VAL A 16 5.43 -1.39 0.90
N THR A 17 4.70 -2.00 1.83
CA THR A 17 3.55 -2.86 1.53
C THR A 17 2.35 -2.31 2.28
N LEU A 18 1.28 -2.03 1.55
CA LEU A 18 -0.03 -1.73 2.12
C LEU A 18 -0.88 -3.00 2.03
N ALA A 19 -1.39 -3.46 3.16
CA ALA A 19 -2.34 -4.56 3.23
C ALA A 19 -3.67 -4.03 3.76
N TYR A 20 -4.76 -4.34 3.09
CA TYR A 20 -6.10 -3.95 3.49
C TYR A 20 -7.05 -5.15 3.40
N GLN A 21 -7.67 -5.47 4.52
CA GLN A 21 -8.77 -6.42 4.61
C GLN A 21 -10.05 -5.62 4.79
N HIS A 22 -11.02 -5.81 3.89
CA HIS A 22 -12.34 -5.23 4.03
C HIS A 22 -13.04 -5.84 5.24
N ASN A 23 -13.77 -5.02 5.99
CA ASN A 23 -14.43 -5.39 7.25
C ASN A 23 -15.39 -6.58 7.11
N SER A 24 -15.95 -6.81 5.92
CA SER A 24 -16.79 -7.98 5.65
C SER A 24 -16.04 -9.31 5.67
N GLY A 25 -14.70 -9.31 5.75
CA GLY A 25 -13.89 -10.51 5.60
C GLY A 25 -13.72 -10.97 4.15
N ASN A 26 -14.54 -10.48 3.22
CA ASN A 26 -14.65 -11.05 1.87
C ASN A 26 -13.75 -10.40 0.80
N ALA A 27 -12.88 -9.46 1.18
CA ALA A 27 -11.96 -8.85 0.24
C ALA A 27 -10.65 -8.47 0.93
N TYR A 28 -9.54 -8.86 0.31
CA TYR A 28 -8.21 -8.46 0.75
C TYR A 28 -7.40 -7.98 -0.44
N VAL A 29 -6.64 -6.91 -0.22
CA VAL A 29 -5.70 -6.39 -1.20
C VAL A 29 -4.35 -6.14 -0.55
N THR A 30 -3.27 -6.53 -1.23
CA THR A 30 -1.93 -6.03 -0.95
C THR A 30 -1.42 -5.23 -2.12
N ILE A 31 -0.71 -4.16 -1.81
CA ILE A 31 0.00 -3.33 -2.78
C ILE A 31 1.41 -3.16 -2.25
N ALA A 32 2.40 -3.57 -3.03
CA ALA A 32 3.80 -3.37 -2.69
C ALA A 32 4.55 -2.67 -3.82
N GLY A 33 5.55 -1.89 -3.44
CA GLY A 33 6.30 -1.10 -4.41
C GLY A 33 7.37 -0.23 -3.79
N ARG A 34 8.00 0.58 -4.65
CA ARG A 34 8.93 1.63 -4.21
C ARG A 34 8.16 2.74 -3.52
N ALA A 35 8.74 3.27 -2.46
CA ALA A 35 8.15 4.30 -1.63
C ALA A 35 9.02 5.55 -1.61
N GLU A 36 8.37 6.70 -1.71
CA GLU A 36 8.99 8.02 -1.61
C GLU A 36 8.25 8.82 -0.53
N ILE A 37 8.99 9.40 0.41
CA ILE A 37 8.45 10.38 1.35
C ILE A 37 8.39 11.74 0.66
N ILE A 38 7.21 12.35 0.65
CA ILE A 38 6.95 13.70 0.19
C ILE A 38 6.66 14.54 1.43
N ASP A 39 7.61 15.41 1.79
CA ASP A 39 7.55 16.29 2.98
C ASP A 39 7.42 17.78 2.59
N GLU A 40 7.32 18.09 1.29
CA GLU A 40 7.13 19.45 0.78
C GLU A 40 5.76 19.99 1.22
N PRO A 41 5.70 21.06 2.06
CA PRO A 41 4.46 21.51 2.70
C PRO A 41 3.33 21.76 1.70
N SER A 42 3.60 22.49 0.62
CA SER A 42 2.62 22.79 -0.43
C SER A 42 2.03 21.53 -1.10
N THR A 43 2.85 20.50 -1.27
CA THR A 43 2.43 19.22 -1.89
C THR A 43 1.64 18.37 -0.91
N VAL A 44 2.00 18.39 0.37
CA VAL A 44 1.24 17.71 1.42
C VAL A 44 -0.12 18.39 1.60
N GLU A 45 -0.16 19.71 1.75
CA GLU A 45 -1.39 20.49 1.95
C GLU A 45 -2.40 20.30 0.82
N SER A 46 -1.96 20.34 -0.44
CA SER A 46 -2.84 20.11 -1.60
C SER A 46 -3.45 18.71 -1.65
N ARG A 47 -2.79 17.69 -1.09
CA ARG A 47 -3.31 16.31 -1.00
C ARG A 47 -4.24 16.07 0.17
N PHE A 48 -4.09 16.86 1.24
CA PHE A 48 -4.81 16.69 2.51
C PHE A 48 -5.80 17.83 2.78
N GLN A 49 -6.26 18.56 1.76
CA GLN A 49 -7.22 19.68 1.86
C GLN A 49 -8.53 19.35 2.62
N GLN A 50 -8.81 18.07 2.88
CA GLN A 50 -10.00 17.59 3.58
C GLN A 50 -9.77 17.11 5.02
N VAL A 51 -8.56 17.23 5.58
CA VAL A 51 -8.40 16.98 7.02
C VAL A 51 -9.08 18.14 7.73
N ASN A 52 -10.23 17.88 8.37
CA ASN A 52 -10.91 18.82 9.28
C ASN A 52 -10.00 19.04 10.51
N ASP A 53 -8.95 19.83 10.31
CA ASP A 53 -8.01 20.23 11.33
C ASP A 53 -8.49 21.55 11.93
N LEU A 54 -9.48 21.47 12.81
CA LEU A 54 -10.11 22.61 13.50
C LEU A 54 -9.12 23.50 14.30
N GLY A 55 -7.81 23.20 14.27
CA GLY A 55 -6.76 24.05 14.82
C GLY A 55 -5.44 24.08 14.02
N GLY A 56 -5.42 23.64 12.75
CA GLY A 56 -4.24 23.73 11.86
C GLY A 56 -2.97 23.01 12.35
N THR A 57 -3.07 22.14 13.36
CA THR A 57 -1.91 21.55 14.07
C THR A 57 -1.45 20.22 13.48
N LEU A 58 -2.29 19.54 12.71
CA LEU A 58 -1.97 18.30 12.02
C LEU A 58 -1.23 18.57 10.71
N GLN A 59 -1.59 19.60 9.95
CA GLN A 59 -0.92 19.94 8.69
C GLN A 59 0.60 20.15 8.85
N GLY A 60 1.02 20.75 9.96
CA GLY A 60 2.43 20.90 10.32
C GLY A 60 3.18 19.59 10.63
N LYS A 61 2.48 18.46 10.75
CA LYS A 61 3.03 17.16 11.17
C LYS A 61 2.81 16.03 10.15
N LEU A 62 2.08 16.27 9.06
CA LEU A 62 1.81 15.28 8.03
C LEU A 62 2.96 15.14 7.04
N VAL A 63 3.18 13.91 6.59
CA VAL A 63 3.97 13.61 5.39
C VAL A 63 3.10 12.79 4.44
N ALA A 64 3.30 12.95 3.14
CA ALA A 64 2.69 12.06 2.16
C ALA A 64 3.68 10.93 1.82
N VAL A 65 3.16 9.71 1.66
CA VAL A 65 3.93 8.57 1.15
C VAL A 65 3.39 8.22 -0.21
N LYS A 66 4.23 8.30 -1.24
CA LYS A 66 3.90 7.86 -2.59
C LYS A 66 4.44 6.45 -2.78
N CYS A 67 3.56 5.51 -3.12
CA CYS A 67 3.93 4.15 -3.49
C CYS A 67 3.78 3.97 -5.01
N THR A 68 4.88 3.69 -5.69
CA THR A 68 4.86 3.22 -7.08
C THR A 68 4.77 1.70 -7.06
N ALA A 69 3.54 1.18 -7.20
CA ALA A 69 3.26 -0.24 -7.10
C ALA A 69 3.94 -1.04 -8.22
N ASP A 70 4.65 -2.09 -7.83
CA ASP A 70 5.21 -3.10 -8.75
C ASP A 70 4.62 -4.50 -8.48
N HIS A 71 3.83 -4.65 -7.41
CA HIS A 71 3.18 -5.88 -7.02
C HIS A 71 1.80 -5.58 -6.42
N LEU A 72 0.79 -6.37 -6.80
CA LEU A 72 -0.56 -6.28 -6.29
C LEU A 72 -1.14 -7.68 -6.10
N GLU A 73 -1.75 -7.95 -4.96
CA GLU A 73 -2.54 -9.17 -4.75
C GLU A 73 -3.96 -8.81 -4.37
N LEU A 74 -4.93 -9.53 -4.94
CA LEU A 74 -6.34 -9.35 -4.70
C LEU A 74 -6.96 -10.70 -4.37
N HIS A 75 -7.64 -10.79 -3.24
CA HIS A 75 -8.36 -11.99 -2.83
C HIS A 75 -9.84 -11.65 -2.74
N ALA A 76 -10.61 -12.12 -3.70
CA ALA A 76 -12.06 -12.21 -3.56
C ALA A 76 -12.33 -13.38 -2.60
N ARG A 77 -12.94 -13.10 -1.44
CA ARG A 77 -13.06 -13.89 -0.19
C ARG A 77 -12.09 -13.50 0.95
N GLY A 78 -11.21 -12.53 0.75
CA GLY A 78 -10.27 -12.07 1.77
C GLY A 78 -9.21 -13.11 2.16
N VAL A 79 -8.59 -12.92 3.32
CA VAL A 79 -7.67 -13.90 3.92
C VAL A 79 -8.48 -14.78 4.86
N THR A 80 -8.72 -16.03 4.46
CA THR A 80 -9.38 -17.06 5.28
C THR A 80 -8.40 -18.19 5.60
N ASP A 81 -8.69 -18.96 6.65
CA ASP A 81 -7.92 -20.17 7.00
C ASP A 81 -8.10 -21.31 5.98
N GLU A 82 -9.10 -21.20 5.10
CA GLU A 82 -9.30 -22.13 3.99
C GLU A 82 -8.25 -21.90 2.88
N PRO A 83 -7.74 -22.96 2.23
CA PRO A 83 -6.73 -22.82 1.18
C PRO A 83 -7.19 -21.85 0.10
N CYS A 84 -6.47 -20.73 -0.04
CA CYS A 84 -6.78 -19.62 -0.92
C CYS A 84 -6.88 -20.06 -2.39
N THR A 85 -8.06 -20.45 -2.85
CA THR A 85 -8.30 -20.86 -4.25
C THR A 85 -8.62 -19.70 -5.19
N GLY A 86 -8.87 -18.49 -4.67
CA GLY A 86 -9.40 -17.34 -5.44
C GLY A 86 -8.49 -16.11 -5.55
N GLY A 87 -7.27 -16.14 -5.02
CA GLY A 87 -6.34 -15.00 -5.07
C GLY A 87 -5.78 -14.75 -6.47
N ARG A 88 -5.81 -13.50 -6.93
CA ARG A 88 -5.15 -13.03 -8.16
C ARG A 88 -3.94 -12.18 -7.76
N CYS A 89 -2.77 -12.55 -8.27
CA CYS A 89 -1.56 -11.76 -8.10
C CYS A 89 -1.21 -11.11 -9.43
N CYS A 90 -0.91 -9.81 -9.41
CA CYS A 90 -0.45 -9.05 -10.55
C CYS A 90 0.94 -8.50 -10.23
N LYS A 91 1.86 -8.63 -11.18
CA LYS A 91 3.19 -8.03 -11.07
C LYS A 91 3.44 -7.12 -12.25
N SER A 92 4.01 -5.96 -11.98
CA SER A 92 4.47 -5.03 -12.98
C SER A 92 5.89 -5.40 -13.43
N ASP A 93 6.18 -5.34 -14.72
CA ASP A 93 7.53 -5.51 -15.23
C ASP A 93 8.32 -4.18 -15.22
N ARG A 94 9.57 -4.20 -15.73
CA ARG A 94 10.42 -2.99 -15.80
C ARG A 94 9.86 -1.88 -16.72
N LYS A 95 8.84 -2.18 -17.53
CA LYS A 95 8.14 -1.22 -18.41
C LYS A 95 6.77 -0.81 -17.84
N PHE A 96 6.51 -1.14 -16.58
CA PHE A 96 5.22 -0.94 -15.92
C PHE A 96 4.04 -1.71 -16.54
N ALA A 97 4.32 -2.75 -17.34
CA ALA A 97 3.28 -3.60 -17.89
C ALA A 97 2.85 -4.63 -16.84
N TRP A 98 1.55 -4.64 -16.53
CA TRP A 98 0.98 -5.55 -15.55
C TRP A 98 0.71 -6.92 -16.15
N ARG A 99 1.14 -7.97 -15.46
CA ARG A 99 0.82 -9.36 -15.81
C ARG A 99 0.14 -10.04 -14.64
N LEU A 100 -0.99 -10.68 -14.94
CA LEU A 100 -1.67 -11.59 -14.03
C LEU A 100 -0.85 -12.88 -13.90
N LEU A 101 -0.38 -13.16 -12.69
CA LEU A 101 0.26 -14.40 -12.32
C LEU A 101 -0.82 -15.40 -11.92
N ARG A 102 -0.91 -16.52 -12.64
CA ARG A 102 -1.70 -17.66 -12.19
C ARG A 102 -0.93 -18.34 -11.05
N ARG A 103 -1.51 -18.37 -9.85
CA ARG A 103 -0.96 -19.15 -8.75
C ARG A 103 -1.34 -20.62 -8.99
N ASN A 104 -0.35 -21.49 -9.19
CA ASN A 104 -0.63 -22.93 -9.14
C ASN A 104 -1.08 -23.27 -7.71
N PRO A 105 -2.17 -24.04 -7.53
CA PRO A 105 -2.53 -24.49 -6.19
C PRO A 105 -1.37 -25.30 -5.63
N SER A 106 -0.96 -24.98 -4.41
CA SER A 106 0.04 -25.78 -3.68
C SER A 106 -0.43 -27.23 -3.62
N PRO A 107 0.46 -28.23 -3.83
CA PRO A 107 0.09 -29.62 -3.66
C PRO A 107 -0.45 -29.83 -2.24
N LYS A 108 -1.57 -30.55 -2.13
CA LYS A 108 -2.10 -30.95 -0.82
C LYS A 108 -1.02 -31.79 -0.13
N ALA A 109 -0.64 -31.38 1.08
CA ALA A 109 0.15 -32.21 2.00
C ALA A 109 -0.67 -33.41 2.47
#